data_AF-A0A382K9F2-F1
#
_entry.id   AF-A0A382K9F2-F1
#
_cell.length_a   1.000
_cell.length_b   1.000
_cell.length_c   1.000
_cell.angle_alpha   90.00
_cell.angle_beta   90.00
_cell.angle_gamma   90.00
#
_symmetry.space_group_name_H-M   'P 1'
#
loop_
_entity.id
_entity.type
_entity.pdbx_description
1 polymer ?
#
loop_
_entity_poly.entity_id
_entity_poly.type
_entity_poly.pdbx_seq_one_letter_code
_entity_poly.pdbx_strand_id
1 'polypeptide(L)'
;MLNNICKIIFLFFLSSCADNTVNSSNDNDTTNKDNLDIMTWNIEHYPKHSETNTYLNNLLTQFNGIDIIALQEIESSTHLDELASSLGNNWIAYRHEDSDWGELAYLINEETITFDAPYSILNESQYYFAYRPPYVLEFEYNNQSFVLINVHYKCCGDG
;
A
#
# COMPACT_ATOMS: atom_id res chain seq x y z
N MET A 1 38.77 42.91 45.07
CA MET A 1 38.55 41.59 45.70
C MET A 1 37.07 41.26 45.62
N LEU A 2 36.77 40.00 45.28
CA LEU A 2 35.45 39.35 45.12
C LEU A 2 34.54 39.85 43.99
N ASN A 3 34.67 39.23 42.82
CA ASN A 3 33.53 38.94 41.95
C ASN A 3 33.26 37.43 42.04
N ASN A 4 32.43 37.02 43.00
CA ASN A 4 31.91 35.65 43.02
C ASN A 4 30.71 35.60 42.06
N ILE A 5 31.00 35.11 40.85
CA ILE A 5 30.03 34.82 39.80
C ILE A 5 28.94 33.91 40.38
N CYS A 6 27.72 34.42 40.44
CA CYS A 6 26.53 33.66 40.79
C CYS A 6 26.26 32.67 39.64
N LYS A 7 26.67 31.41 39.80
CA LYS A 7 26.32 30.34 38.85
C LYS A 7 24.84 30.01 39.02
N ILE A 8 24.00 30.65 38.22
CA ILE A 8 22.61 30.23 38.04
C ILE A 8 22.66 28.92 37.24
N ILE A 9 22.49 27.81 37.95
CA ILE A 9 22.26 26.51 37.31
C ILE A 9 20.80 26.53 36.83
N PHE A 10 20.62 26.68 35.53
CA PHE A 10 19.32 26.59 34.89
C PHE A 10 18.97 25.10 34.74
N LEU A 11 18.24 24.57 35.72
CA LEU A 11 17.77 23.19 35.71
C LEU A 11 16.52 23.11 34.82
N PHE A 12 16.70 22.75 33.55
CA PHE A 12 15.59 22.42 32.65
C PHE A 12 15.00 21.07 33.09
N PHE A 13 13.89 21.12 33.84
CA PHE A 13 13.02 19.96 33.99
C PHE A 13 12.23 19.77 32.69
N LEU A 14 12.69 18.84 31.84
CA LEU A 14 11.87 18.31 30.75
C LEU A 14 10.88 17.32 31.38
N SER A 15 9.73 17.80 31.84
CA SER A 15 8.61 16.92 32.14
C SER A 15 7.97 16.50 30.82
N SER A 16 8.31 15.31 30.35
CA SER A 16 7.53 14.65 29.30
C SER A 16 6.20 14.21 29.91
N CYS A 17 5.11 14.90 29.57
CA CYS A 17 3.75 14.39 29.80
C CYS A 17 3.38 13.50 28.61
N ALA A 18 4.08 12.37 28.45
CA ALA A 18 3.54 11.30 27.61
C ALA A 18 2.51 10.56 28.46
N ASP A 19 1.23 10.82 28.15
CA ASP A 19 0.12 10.16 28.80
C ASP A 19 0.03 8.74 28.22
N ASN A 20 0.30 7.72 29.04
CA ASN A 20 0.14 6.31 28.67
C ASN A 20 -1.32 5.86 28.77
N THR A 21 -2.27 6.80 28.95
CA THR A 21 -3.67 6.48 28.77
C THR A 21 -3.92 6.23 27.29
N VAL A 22 -3.99 4.95 26.94
CA VAL A 22 -4.86 4.52 25.84
C VAL A 22 -6.28 4.86 26.28
N ASN A 23 -6.68 6.10 26.08
CA ASN A 23 -8.09 6.37 25.96
C ASN A 23 -8.54 5.51 24.78
N SER A 24 -9.43 4.57 25.07
CA SER A 24 -10.45 4.16 24.12
C SER A 24 -11.32 5.40 23.84
N SER A 25 -10.72 6.44 23.25
CA SER A 25 -11.43 7.12 22.19
C SER A 25 -11.78 5.98 21.26
N ASN A 26 -13.07 5.85 20.96
CA ASN A 26 -13.42 5.42 19.63
C ASN A 26 -12.60 6.34 18.73
N ASP A 27 -11.42 5.88 18.28
CA ASP A 27 -10.82 6.43 17.10
C ASP A 27 -11.94 6.19 16.09
N ASN A 28 -12.69 7.26 15.86
CA ASN A 28 -13.61 7.32 14.74
C ASN A 28 -12.67 7.19 13.56
N ASP A 29 -12.49 5.93 13.15
CA ASP A 29 -12.04 5.46 11.87
C ASP A 29 -11.89 6.65 10.92
N THR A 30 -10.68 7.17 10.80
CA THR A 30 -10.40 8.41 10.05
C THR A 30 -10.64 8.22 8.55
N THR A 31 -10.99 7.00 8.14
CA THR A 31 -11.44 6.64 6.80
C THR A 31 -12.88 7.09 6.66
N ASN A 32 -13.04 8.34 6.25
CA ASN A 32 -14.30 8.79 5.70
C ASN A 32 -14.61 7.90 4.50
N LYS A 33 -15.69 7.11 4.55
CA LYS A 33 -16.08 6.19 3.46
C LYS A 33 -16.37 6.90 2.13
N ASP A 34 -16.44 8.22 2.15
CA ASP A 34 -16.57 9.08 0.97
C ASP A 34 -15.21 9.46 0.34
N ASN A 35 -14.10 9.00 0.90
CA ASN A 35 -12.76 9.18 0.33
C ASN A 35 -12.36 7.97 -0.51
N LEU A 36 -11.62 8.24 -1.58
CA LEU A 36 -10.92 7.23 -2.35
C LEU A 36 -9.63 6.83 -1.60
N ASP A 37 -9.56 5.60 -1.11
CA ASP A 37 -8.42 5.10 -0.35
C ASP A 37 -7.63 4.05 -1.15
N ILE A 38 -6.38 4.38 -1.49
CA ILE A 38 -5.49 3.54 -2.30
C ILE A 38 -4.24 3.18 -1.50
N MET A 39 -3.94 1.88 -1.43
CA MET A 39 -2.72 1.34 -0.82
C MET A 39 -1.73 0.90 -1.89
N THR A 40 -0.43 1.09 -1.66
CA THR A 40 0.63 0.49 -2.48
C THR A 40 1.54 -0.37 -1.60
N TRP A 41 1.89 -1.57 -2.03
CA TRP A 41 2.76 -2.44 -1.25
C TRP A 41 3.60 -3.40 -2.09
N ASN A 42 4.92 -3.28 -1.96
CA ASN A 42 5.84 -4.34 -2.35
C ASN A 42 5.87 -5.39 -1.24
N ILE A 43 5.33 -6.58 -1.52
CA ILE A 43 5.22 -7.67 -0.55
C ILE A 43 6.32 -8.73 -0.69
N GLU A 44 7.30 -8.47 -1.57
CA GLU A 44 8.54 -9.21 -1.86
C GLU A 44 8.34 -10.71 -2.10
N HIS A 45 8.64 -11.21 -3.30
CA HIS A 45 8.55 -12.65 -3.63
C HIS A 45 7.25 -13.33 -3.12
N TYR A 46 6.09 -12.75 -3.41
CA TYR A 46 4.81 -13.26 -2.93
C TYR A 46 4.31 -14.46 -3.74
N PRO A 47 3.82 -15.54 -3.08
CA PRO A 47 3.71 -15.73 -1.63
C PRO A 47 4.99 -16.27 -0.97
N LYS A 48 5.32 -15.79 0.23
CA LYS A 48 6.51 -16.22 0.99
C LYS A 48 6.36 -17.53 1.75
N HIS A 49 5.14 -17.91 2.10
CA HIS A 49 4.82 -19.08 2.90
C HIS A 49 3.37 -19.51 2.62
N SER A 50 2.99 -20.73 2.99
CA SER A 50 1.60 -21.21 2.91
C SER A 50 0.59 -20.38 3.71
N GLU A 51 1.05 -19.54 4.64
CA GLU A 51 0.22 -18.70 5.50
C GLU A 51 0.24 -17.22 5.08
N THR A 52 0.93 -16.88 3.98
CA THR A 52 1.05 -15.49 3.55
C THR A 52 -0.32 -14.85 3.33
N ASN A 53 -1.26 -15.56 2.69
CA ASN A 53 -2.63 -15.05 2.50
C ASN A 53 -3.39 -14.87 3.82
N THR A 54 -3.24 -15.78 4.77
CA THR A 54 -3.83 -15.64 6.12
C THR A 54 -3.35 -14.36 6.79
N TYR A 55 -2.06 -14.07 6.75
CA TYR A 55 -1.49 -12.86 7.37
C TYR A 55 -1.88 -11.59 6.63
N LEU A 56 -1.87 -11.59 5.30
CA LEU A 56 -2.29 -10.44 4.50
C LEU A 56 -3.77 -10.13 4.72
N ASN A 57 -4.65 -11.14 4.69
CA ASN A 57 -6.08 -10.93 4.95
C ASN A 57 -6.33 -10.33 6.34
N ASN A 58 -5.68 -10.88 7.38
CA ASN A 58 -5.81 -10.36 8.75
C ASN A 58 -5.34 -8.90 8.87
N LEU A 59 -4.35 -8.48 8.08
CA LEU A 59 -3.87 -7.11 8.09
C LEU A 59 -4.77 -6.18 7.25
N LEU A 60 -5.09 -6.60 6.02
CA LEU A 60 -5.88 -5.81 5.07
C LEU A 60 -7.29 -5.52 5.61
N THR A 61 -7.90 -6.48 6.30
CA THR A 61 -9.22 -6.31 6.92
C THR A 61 -9.22 -5.41 8.16
N GLN A 62 -8.05 -5.00 8.68
CA GLN A 62 -7.96 -3.98 9.73
C GLN A 62 -8.04 -2.56 9.17
N PHE A 63 -7.79 -2.37 7.87
CA PHE A 63 -7.97 -1.09 7.21
C PHE A 63 -9.41 -1.01 6.69
N ASN A 64 -10.17 -0.06 7.23
CA ASN A 64 -11.50 0.22 6.69
C ASN A 64 -11.37 1.07 5.42
N GLY A 65 -12.27 0.87 4.46
CA GLY A 65 -12.44 1.79 3.33
C GLY A 65 -11.43 1.68 2.18
N ILE A 66 -10.44 0.78 2.20
CA ILE A 66 -9.54 0.62 1.03
C ILE A 66 -10.34 0.20 -0.20
N ASP A 67 -10.15 0.93 -1.29
CA ASP A 67 -10.78 0.68 -2.59
C ASP A 67 -9.85 -0.07 -3.55
N ILE A 68 -8.55 0.26 -3.55
CA ILE A 68 -7.57 -0.31 -4.47
C ILE A 68 -6.26 -0.60 -3.72
N ILE A 69 -5.69 -1.79 -3.94
CA ILE A 69 -4.35 -2.17 -3.46
C ILE A 69 -3.47 -2.45 -4.68
N ALA A 70 -2.47 -1.59 -4.92
CA ALA A 70 -1.45 -1.78 -5.94
C ALA A 70 -0.27 -2.57 -5.36
N LEU A 71 -0.04 -3.78 -5.86
CA LEU A 71 0.96 -4.69 -5.33
C LEU A 71 2.18 -4.80 -6.26
N GLN A 72 3.34 -5.07 -5.66
CA GLN A 72 4.57 -5.43 -6.39
C GLN A 72 5.16 -6.75 -5.88
N GLU A 73 5.94 -7.39 -6.75
CA GLU A 73 6.59 -8.68 -6.52
C GLU A 73 5.64 -9.87 -6.34
N ILE A 74 4.61 -9.94 -7.19
CA ILE A 74 3.64 -11.03 -7.21
C ILE A 74 4.10 -12.15 -8.14
N GLU A 75 4.40 -13.34 -7.60
CA GLU A 75 4.87 -14.50 -8.37
C GLU A 75 3.76 -15.52 -8.67
N SER A 76 2.61 -15.47 -7.97
CA SER A 76 1.54 -16.45 -8.17
C SER A 76 0.17 -15.83 -8.38
N SER A 77 -0.39 -16.01 -9.58
CA SER A 77 -1.77 -15.63 -9.93
C SER A 77 -2.79 -16.36 -9.05
N THR A 78 -2.61 -17.67 -8.85
CA THR A 78 -3.51 -18.49 -8.01
C THR A 78 -3.61 -17.98 -6.58
N HIS A 79 -2.48 -17.71 -5.92
CA HIS A 79 -2.52 -17.20 -4.55
C HIS A 79 -3.10 -15.78 -4.48
N LEU A 80 -2.86 -14.95 -5.50
CA LEU A 80 -3.44 -13.61 -5.59
C LEU A 80 -4.97 -13.67 -5.70
N ASP A 81 -5.51 -14.56 -6.54
CA ASP A 81 -6.95 -14.78 -6.68
C ASP A 81 -7.59 -15.30 -5.38
N GLU A 82 -6.87 -16.17 -4.65
CA GLU A 82 -7.28 -16.62 -3.32
C GLU A 82 -7.29 -15.49 -2.30
N LEU A 83 -6.30 -14.59 -2.33
CA LEU A 83 -6.27 -13.41 -1.47
C LEU A 83 -7.46 -12.49 -1.76
N ALA A 84 -7.72 -12.17 -3.04
CA ALA A 84 -8.88 -11.39 -3.44
C ALA A 84 -10.19 -12.01 -2.91
N SER A 85 -10.37 -13.31 -3.15
CA SER A 85 -11.54 -14.07 -2.66
C SER A 85 -11.69 -14.02 -1.13
N SER A 86 -10.57 -13.97 -0.39
CA SER A 86 -10.59 -13.88 1.07
C SER A 86 -10.96 -12.49 1.62
N LEU A 87 -10.74 -11.44 0.85
CA LEU A 87 -11.11 -10.05 1.20
C LEU A 87 -12.62 -9.81 1.00
N GLY A 88 -13.24 -10.52 0.06
CA GLY A 88 -14.69 -10.49 -0.19
C GLY A 88 -15.05 -10.79 -1.64
N ASN A 89 -16.33 -11.10 -1.90
CA ASN A 89 -16.81 -11.45 -3.26
C ASN A 89 -16.78 -10.27 -4.25
N ASN A 90 -16.61 -9.05 -3.75
CA ASN A 90 -16.48 -7.80 -4.50
C ASN A 90 -15.02 -7.45 -4.84
N TRP A 91 -14.06 -8.23 -4.38
CA TRP A 91 -12.65 -8.00 -4.68
C TRP A 91 -12.23 -8.82 -5.90
N ILE A 92 -11.58 -8.15 -6.85
CA ILE A 92 -11.02 -8.77 -8.05
C ILE A 92 -9.51 -8.54 -8.12
N ALA A 93 -8.77 -9.54 -8.62
CA ALA A 93 -7.34 -9.48 -8.84
C ALA A 93 -7.02 -9.27 -10.33
N TYR A 94 -6.08 -8.37 -10.61
CA TYR A 94 -5.47 -8.21 -11.93
C TYR A 94 -3.95 -8.24 -11.80
N ARG A 95 -3.34 -9.24 -12.42
CA ARG A 95 -1.89 -9.39 -12.48
C ARG A 95 -1.42 -9.12 -13.91
N HIS A 96 -0.33 -8.38 -14.05
CA HIS A 96 0.18 -7.97 -15.37
C HIS A 96 0.44 -9.16 -16.31
N GLU A 97 1.16 -10.17 -15.83
CA GLU A 97 1.48 -11.39 -16.58
C GLU A 97 1.44 -12.63 -15.68
N ASP A 98 1.37 -13.82 -16.28
CA ASP A 98 1.53 -15.09 -15.57
C ASP A 98 2.99 -15.56 -15.67
N SER A 99 3.85 -15.01 -14.82
CA SER A 99 5.30 -15.27 -14.79
C SER A 99 5.81 -15.62 -13.37
N ASP A 100 7.08 -15.96 -13.21
CA ASP A 100 7.71 -16.08 -11.87
C ASP A 100 8.60 -14.86 -11.53
N TRP A 101 8.48 -13.75 -12.26
CA TRP A 101 9.35 -12.58 -12.13
C TRP A 101 8.86 -11.53 -11.11
N GLY A 102 7.86 -11.84 -10.30
CA GLY A 102 7.34 -10.90 -9.32
C GLY A 102 6.64 -9.71 -9.98
N GLU A 103 5.54 -9.97 -10.68
CA GLU A 103 4.76 -9.01 -11.47
C GLU A 103 4.12 -7.91 -10.62
N LEU A 104 3.72 -6.83 -11.32
CA LEU A 104 2.82 -5.82 -10.78
C LEU A 104 1.38 -6.36 -10.78
N ALA A 105 0.61 -5.96 -9.78
CA ALA A 105 -0.79 -6.35 -9.69
C ALA A 105 -1.67 -5.29 -9.03
N TYR A 106 -2.97 -5.48 -9.15
CA TYR A 106 -4.01 -4.75 -8.43
C TYR A 106 -4.97 -5.74 -7.75
N LEU A 107 -5.40 -5.39 -6.54
CA LEU A 107 -6.65 -5.86 -5.96
C LEU A 107 -7.62 -4.67 -5.96
N ILE A 108 -8.82 -4.85 -6.49
CA ILE A 108 -9.78 -3.76 -6.73
C ILE A 108 -11.11 -4.14 -6.09
N ASN A 109 -11.68 -3.23 -5.30
CA ASN A 109 -13.02 -3.37 -4.73
C ASN A 109 -14.07 -2.87 -5.74
N GLU A 110 -14.77 -3.79 -6.39
CA GLU A 110 -15.81 -3.51 -7.39
C GLU A 110 -17.10 -2.92 -6.80
N GLU A 111 -17.23 -2.86 -5.47
CA GLU A 111 -18.36 -2.18 -4.83
C GLU A 111 -18.28 -0.65 -5.01
N THR A 112 -17.06 -0.10 -5.02
CA THR A 112 -16.80 1.34 -5.08
C THR A 112 -16.15 1.79 -6.39
N ILE A 113 -15.50 0.87 -7.11
CA ILE A 113 -14.71 1.16 -8.31
C ILE A 113 -15.33 0.53 -9.56
N THR A 114 -15.54 1.33 -10.60
CA THR A 114 -15.78 0.86 -11.97
C THR A 114 -14.52 1.10 -12.79
N PHE A 115 -14.07 0.15 -13.62
CA PHE A 115 -12.76 0.25 -14.27
C PHE A 115 -12.70 -0.49 -15.61
N ASP A 116 -11.71 -0.13 -16.41
CA ASP A 116 -11.31 -0.89 -17.60
C ASP A 116 -10.16 -1.85 -17.28
N ALA A 117 -10.06 -2.95 -18.02
CA ALA A 117 -9.00 -3.93 -17.83
C ALA A 117 -7.61 -3.25 -17.83
N PRO A 118 -6.80 -3.42 -16.76
CA PRO A 118 -5.48 -2.79 -16.67
C PRO A 118 -4.54 -3.19 -17.80
N TYR A 119 -3.68 -2.28 -18.22
CA TYR A 119 -2.76 -2.46 -19.35
C TYR A 119 -1.37 -1.88 -19.06
N SER A 120 -0.34 -2.32 -19.78
CA SER A 120 1.02 -1.80 -19.61
C SER A 120 1.38 -0.72 -20.61
N ILE A 121 2.18 0.25 -20.15
CA ILE A 121 2.78 1.30 -20.98
C ILE A 121 4.30 1.24 -20.89
N LEU A 122 5.00 1.93 -21.79
CA LEU A 122 6.47 2.02 -21.80
C LEU A 122 7.18 0.64 -21.91
N ASN A 123 6.56 -0.32 -22.58
CA ASN A 123 7.10 -1.67 -22.81
C ASN A 123 8.51 -1.68 -23.45
N GLU A 124 8.81 -0.71 -24.32
CA GLU A 124 10.14 -0.53 -24.94
C GLU A 124 11.19 0.00 -23.95
N SER A 125 10.77 0.56 -22.82
CA SER A 125 11.61 1.14 -21.76
C SER A 125 11.59 0.31 -20.48
N GLN A 126 11.10 -0.93 -20.54
CA GLN A 126 10.94 -1.83 -19.38
C GLN A 126 12.23 -2.05 -18.58
N TYR A 127 13.41 -1.88 -19.19
CA TYR A 127 14.70 -1.94 -18.49
C TYR A 127 14.77 -1.00 -17.27
N TYR A 128 14.25 0.23 -17.39
CA TYR A 128 14.24 1.20 -16.27
C TYR A 128 13.26 0.82 -15.15
N PHE A 129 12.38 -0.14 -15.41
CA PHE A 129 11.37 -0.64 -14.49
C PHE A 129 11.64 -2.09 -14.07
N ALA A 130 12.91 -2.50 -14.06
CA ALA A 130 13.33 -3.87 -13.73
C ALA A 130 12.54 -4.94 -14.51
N TYR A 131 12.28 -4.68 -15.80
CA TYR A 131 11.50 -5.52 -16.70
C TYR A 131 10.03 -5.72 -16.30
N ARG A 132 9.48 -4.81 -15.49
CA ARG A 132 8.07 -4.75 -15.09
C ARG A 132 7.50 -3.42 -15.57
N PRO A 133 7.07 -3.32 -16.84
CA PRO A 133 6.60 -2.06 -17.41
C PRO A 133 5.47 -1.46 -16.55
N PRO A 134 5.38 -0.12 -16.44
CA PRO A 134 4.32 0.53 -15.68
C PRO A 134 2.95 -0.02 -16.04
N TYR A 135 2.21 -0.44 -15.02
CA TYR A 135 0.89 -1.04 -15.16
C TYR A 135 -0.16 0.01 -14.83
N VAL A 136 -1.12 0.21 -15.72
CA VAL A 136 -2.08 1.31 -15.69
C VAL A 136 -3.46 0.76 -15.38
N LEU A 137 -4.14 1.38 -14.42
CA LEU A 137 -5.54 1.19 -14.11
C LEU A 137 -6.28 2.51 -14.35
N GLU A 138 -7.22 2.49 -15.29
CA GLU A 138 -8.17 3.58 -15.52
C GLU A 138 -9.50 3.21 -14.85
N PHE A 139 -10.01 4.10 -13.99
CA PHE A 139 -11.18 3.79 -13.17
C PHE A 139 -12.01 5.03 -12.83
N GLU A 140 -13.25 4.79 -12.42
CA GLU A 140 -14.18 5.78 -11.91
C GLU A 140 -14.48 5.52 -10.44
N TYR A 141 -14.45 6.59 -9.65
CA TYR A 141 -14.91 6.63 -8.26
C TYR A 141 -15.78 7.87 -8.10
N ASN A 142 -16.99 7.72 -7.55
CA ASN A 142 -17.94 8.83 -7.34
C ASN A 142 -18.16 9.72 -8.59
N ASN A 143 -18.29 9.12 -9.78
CA ASN A 143 -18.45 9.80 -11.08
C ASN A 143 -17.26 10.70 -11.47
N GLN A 144 -16.07 10.42 -10.94
CA GLN A 144 -14.82 11.07 -11.34
C GLN A 144 -13.86 10.02 -11.89
N SER A 145 -13.25 10.32 -13.03
CA SER A 145 -12.29 9.42 -13.68
C SER A 145 -10.87 9.66 -13.16
N PHE A 146 -10.15 8.58 -12.90
CA PHE A 146 -8.80 8.54 -12.39
C PHE A 146 -7.92 7.63 -13.24
N VAL A 147 -6.62 7.90 -13.22
CA VAL A 147 -5.58 7.03 -13.78
C VAL A 147 -4.58 6.74 -12.68
N LEU A 148 -4.45 5.47 -12.30
CA LEU A 148 -3.43 4.98 -11.36
C LEU A 148 -2.37 4.21 -12.13
N ILE A 149 -1.10 4.53 -11.89
CA ILE A 149 0.03 3.86 -12.55
C ILE A 149 0.89 3.19 -11.47
N ASN A 150 0.86 1.86 -11.43
CA ASN A 150 1.74 1.05 -10.58
C ASN A 150 3.11 0.93 -11.26
N VAL A 151 4.17 1.29 -10.53
CA VAL A 151 5.54 1.31 -11.05
C VAL A 151 6.47 0.57 -10.10
N HIS A 152 7.42 -0.17 -10.67
CA HIS A 152 8.50 -0.79 -9.93
C HIS A 152 9.83 -0.41 -10.58
N TYR A 153 10.43 0.68 -10.11
CA TYR A 153 11.69 1.15 -10.67
C TYR A 153 12.83 0.16 -10.44
N LYS A 154 13.73 0.08 -11.42
CA LYS A 154 14.97 -0.68 -11.26
C LYS A 154 15.79 -0.10 -10.11
N CYS A 155 16.16 -0.94 -9.15
CA CYS A 155 17.09 -0.54 -8.09
C CYS A 155 18.54 -0.56 -8.62
N CYS A 156 19.34 0.40 -8.13
CA CYS A 156 20.80 0.56 -8.20
C CYS A 156 21.57 -0.08 -9.40
N GLY A 157 22.33 0.76 -10.11
CA GLY A 157 23.21 0.34 -11.20
C GLY A 157 22.67 0.80 -12.55
N ASP A 158 23.22 1.94 -12.98
CA ASP A 158 23.02 2.61 -14.27
C ASP A 158 21.59 3.08 -14.59
N GLY A 159 20.92 3.69 -13.61
CA GLY A 159 19.73 4.53 -13.83
C GLY A 159 20.12 5.95 -14.25
#